data_AF-A0A847I4G5-F1
#
_entry.id   AF-A0A847I4G5-F1
#
_cell.length_a   1.000
_cell.length_b   1.000
_cell.length_c   1.000
_cell.angle_alpha   90.00
_cell.angle_beta   90.00
_cell.angle_gamma   90.00
#
_symmetry.space_group_name_H-M   'P 1'
#
loop_
_entity.id
_entity.type
_entity.pdbx_description
1 polymer ?
#
loop_
_entity_poly.entity_id
_entity_poly.type
_entity_poly.pdbx_seq_one_letter_code
_entity_poly.pdbx_strand_id
1 'polypeptide(L)'
;MAVVSREQLDSLIAAIHSHDFLRRMLESLEQHLRLVFHANEHAVWNMVRATAEQILVAEIVSRHKGNIDGVYFALRDLEAGGRTWEAAINELAGRVHSYYTTPLGVLMRKNLFGENAVFLTTDAHDWIRRQEASSGMLGNQE
;
A
#
# COMPACT_ATOMS: atom_id res chain seq x y z
N MET A 1 4.18 -9.89 12.41
CA MET A 1 3.43 -8.63 12.44
C MET A 1 2.00 -8.95 12.82
N ALA A 2 1.41 -8.22 13.76
CA ALA A 2 -0.01 -8.37 14.06
C ALA A 2 -0.85 -7.75 12.93
N VAL A 3 -2.00 -8.36 12.65
CA VAL A 3 -3.02 -7.79 11.75
C VAL A 3 -3.45 -6.43 12.31
N VAL A 4 -3.57 -5.43 11.45
CA VAL A 4 -4.06 -4.10 11.83
C VAL A 4 -5.47 -4.24 12.39
N SER A 5 -5.72 -3.62 13.55
CA SER A 5 -7.06 -3.63 14.13
C SER A 5 -8.01 -2.81 13.27
N ARG A 6 -9.29 -3.16 13.28
CA ARG A 6 -10.31 -2.42 12.53
C ARG A 6 -10.39 -0.96 12.96
N GLU A 7 -10.31 -0.69 14.25
CA GLU A 7 -10.31 0.67 14.80
C GLU A 7 -9.12 1.50 14.28
N GLN A 8 -7.92 0.90 14.24
CA GLN A 8 -6.75 1.56 13.69
C GLN A 8 -6.89 1.80 12.18
N LEU A 9 -7.42 0.83 11.44
CA LEU A 9 -7.67 0.97 10.02
C LEU A 9 -8.65 2.12 9.74
N ASP A 10 -9.79 2.14 10.41
CA ASP A 10 -10.83 3.15 10.24
C ASP A 10 -10.30 4.56 10.60
N SER A 11 -9.52 4.66 11.68
CA SER A 11 -8.86 5.90 12.09
C SER A 11 -7.86 6.41 11.04
N LEU A 12 -7.02 5.52 10.49
CA LEU A 12 -6.03 5.89 9.48
C LEU A 12 -6.69 6.25 8.14
N ILE A 13 -7.74 5.54 7.72
CA ILE A 13 -8.52 5.90 6.53
C ILE A 13 -9.14 7.29 6.73
N ALA A 14 -9.75 7.56 7.88
CA ALA A 14 -10.30 8.88 8.17
C ALA A 14 -9.23 9.99 8.10
N ALA A 15 -8.03 9.73 8.64
CA ALA A 15 -6.91 10.66 8.55
C ALA A 15 -6.44 10.89 7.10
N ILE A 16 -6.37 9.83 6.29
CA ILE A 16 -6.02 9.95 4.87
C ILE A 16 -6.97 10.90 4.14
N HIS A 17 -8.26 10.84 4.46
CA HIS A 17 -9.27 11.69 3.83
C HIS A 17 -9.37 13.11 4.41
N SER A 18 -8.95 13.33 5.66
CA SER A 18 -9.04 14.64 6.31
C SER A 18 -7.80 15.52 6.09
N HIS A 19 -6.61 14.93 5.97
CA HIS A 19 -5.35 15.67 5.81
C HIS A 19 -4.96 15.85 4.34
N ASP A 20 -4.65 17.09 3.94
CA ASP A 20 -4.37 17.43 2.54
C ASP A 20 -3.19 16.65 1.95
N PHE A 21 -2.07 16.57 2.66
CA PHE A 21 -0.88 15.87 2.18
C PHE A 21 -1.12 14.36 1.98
N LEU A 22 -1.95 13.73 2.82
CA LEU A 22 -2.31 12.32 2.67
C LEU A 22 -3.28 12.11 1.52
N ARG A 23 -4.28 12.99 1.34
CA ARG A 23 -5.16 12.93 0.17
C ARG A 23 -4.37 13.01 -1.13
N ARG A 24 -3.43 13.94 -1.22
CA ARG A 24 -2.58 14.10 -2.42
C ARG A 24 -1.65 12.91 -2.63
N MET A 25 -1.13 12.32 -1.55
CA MET A 25 -0.39 11.05 -1.62
C MET A 25 -1.27 9.90 -2.14
N LEU A 26 -2.51 9.80 -1.66
CA LEU A 26 -3.48 8.81 -2.12
C LEU A 26 -3.77 8.98 -3.63
N GLU A 27 -4.06 10.20 -4.07
CA GLU A 27 -4.29 10.53 -5.48
C GLU A 27 -3.09 10.18 -6.37
N SER A 28 -1.87 10.46 -5.90
CA SER A 28 -0.66 10.11 -6.63
C SER A 28 -0.45 8.58 -6.69
N LEU A 29 -0.68 7.85 -5.60
CA LEU A 29 -0.64 6.38 -5.60
C LEU A 29 -1.66 5.77 -6.57
N GLU A 30 -2.86 6.32 -6.56
CA GLU A 30 -3.94 6.01 -7.48
C GLU A 30 -3.53 6.20 -8.96
N GLN A 31 -2.78 7.26 -9.29
CA GLN A 31 -2.24 7.49 -10.63
C GLN A 31 -1.14 6.48 -10.98
N HIS A 32 -0.22 6.19 -10.07
CA HIS A 32 0.85 5.21 -10.28
C HIS A 32 0.29 3.80 -10.53
N LEU A 33 -0.72 3.38 -9.76
CA LEU A 33 -1.41 2.11 -9.98
C LEU A 33 -2.03 2.04 -11.38
N ARG A 34 -2.71 3.10 -11.81
CA ARG A 34 -3.29 3.16 -13.17
C ARG A 34 -2.23 3.08 -14.25
N LEU A 35 -1.12 3.80 -14.08
CA LEU A 35 -0.03 3.83 -15.04
C LEU A 35 0.68 2.47 -15.14
N VAL A 36 1.02 1.84 -14.02
CA VAL A 36 1.78 0.58 -14.03
C VAL A 36 0.94 -0.59 -14.51
N PHE A 37 -0.34 -0.64 -14.13
CA PHE A 37 -1.22 -1.73 -14.51
C PHE A 37 -2.03 -1.47 -15.79
N HIS A 38 -1.77 -0.38 -16.53
CA HIS A 38 -2.60 0.07 -17.66
C HIS A 38 -2.89 -1.00 -18.73
N ALA A 39 -1.94 -1.91 -18.96
CA ALA A 39 -2.04 -2.98 -19.95
C ALA A 39 -2.32 -4.36 -19.32
N ASN A 40 -2.61 -4.44 -18.02
CA ASN A 40 -2.91 -5.70 -17.36
C ASN A 40 -4.40 -6.03 -17.52
N GLU A 41 -4.70 -7.09 -18.28
CA GLU A 41 -6.08 -7.54 -18.55
C GLU A 41 -6.82 -8.05 -17.30
N HIS A 42 -6.08 -8.41 -16.25
CA HIS A 42 -6.60 -8.89 -14.97
C HIS A 42 -6.74 -7.76 -13.93
N ALA A 43 -6.54 -6.50 -14.32
CA ALA A 43 -6.72 -5.35 -13.46
C ALA A 43 -8.22 -5.07 -13.19
N VAL A 44 -8.57 -5.00 -11.90
CA VAL A 44 -9.91 -4.75 -11.39
C VAL A 44 -10.03 -3.27 -11.04
N TRP A 45 -10.29 -2.43 -12.05
CA TRP A 45 -10.14 -0.96 -11.97
C TRP A 45 -10.96 -0.27 -10.88
N ASN A 46 -12.09 -0.82 -10.46
CA ASN A 46 -12.88 -0.30 -9.34
C ASN A 46 -12.19 -0.48 -7.98
N MET A 47 -11.11 -1.27 -7.89
CA MET A 47 -10.32 -1.50 -6.67
C MET A 47 -9.12 -0.56 -6.53
N VAL A 48 -8.86 0.33 -7.50
CA VAL A 48 -7.68 1.22 -7.47
C VAL A 48 -7.61 2.03 -6.19
N ARG A 49 -8.71 2.70 -5.79
CA ARG A 49 -8.74 3.52 -4.57
C ARG A 49 -8.52 2.68 -3.32
N ALA A 50 -9.28 1.59 -3.14
CA ALA A 50 -9.14 0.72 -1.97
C ALA A 50 -7.72 0.11 -1.86
N THR A 51 -7.13 -0.24 -3.00
CA THR A 51 -5.73 -0.71 -3.06
C THR A 51 -4.76 0.39 -2.65
N ALA A 52 -4.92 1.62 -3.17
CA ALA A 52 -4.07 2.75 -2.84
C ALA A 52 -4.17 3.14 -1.36
N GLU A 53 -5.38 3.12 -0.78
CA GLU A 53 -5.60 3.34 0.65
C GLU A 53 -4.87 2.30 1.49
N GLN A 54 -5.00 1.00 1.17
CA GLN A 54 -4.28 -0.04 1.90
C GLN A 54 -2.76 0.05 1.74
N ILE A 55 -2.27 0.48 0.57
CA ILE A 55 -0.83 0.74 0.37
C ILE A 55 -0.36 1.87 1.29
N LEU A 56 -1.10 2.99 1.35
CA LEU A 56 -0.74 4.13 2.20
C LEU A 56 -0.84 3.79 3.69
N VAL A 57 -1.88 3.05 4.11
CA VAL A 57 -1.98 2.52 5.49
C VAL A 57 -0.81 1.60 5.80
N ALA A 58 -0.44 0.70 4.88
CA ALA A 58 0.69 -0.20 5.09
C ALA A 58 2.01 0.56 5.28
N GLU A 59 2.23 1.64 4.52
CA GLU A 59 3.40 2.52 4.69
C GLU A 59 3.39 3.20 6.06
N ILE A 60 2.26 3.81 6.45
CA ILE A 60 2.11 4.49 7.75
C ILE A 60 2.38 3.52 8.91
N VAL A 61 1.80 2.32 8.87
CA VAL A 61 1.96 1.33 9.93
C VAL A 61 3.38 0.76 9.95
N SER A 62 3.92 0.38 8.80
CA SER A 62 5.18 -0.38 8.73
C SER A 62 6.41 0.51 8.89
N ARG A 63 6.42 1.70 8.25
CA ARG A 63 7.59 2.59 8.26
C ARG A 63 7.48 3.70 9.29
N HIS A 64 6.28 4.21 9.50
CA HIS A 64 6.03 5.34 10.40
C HIS A 64 5.40 4.92 11.73
N LYS A 65 5.33 3.61 12.01
CA LYS A 65 4.83 3.03 13.27
C LYS A 65 3.42 3.51 13.63
N GLY A 66 2.58 3.74 12.63
CA GLY A 66 1.21 4.21 12.80
C GLY A 66 1.07 5.74 12.89
N ASN A 67 2.15 6.51 12.85
CA ASN A 67 2.09 7.97 12.90
C ASN A 67 2.03 8.59 11.49
N ILE A 68 0.96 9.33 11.21
CA ILE A 68 0.77 10.02 9.93
C ILE A 68 1.79 11.14 9.69
N ASP A 69 2.30 11.77 10.75
CA ASP A 69 3.29 12.85 10.66
C ASP A 69 4.60 12.34 10.04
N GLY A 70 4.89 11.04 10.16
CA GLY A 70 6.03 10.42 9.51
C GLY A 70 6.01 10.56 7.98
N VAL A 71 4.83 10.52 7.36
CA VAL A 71 4.68 10.76 5.92
C VAL A 71 4.93 12.24 5.60
N TYR A 72 4.41 13.14 6.43
CA TYR A 72 4.66 14.58 6.26
C TYR A 72 6.14 14.93 6.36
N PHE A 73 6.87 14.38 7.33
CA PHE A 73 8.30 14.60 7.46
C PHE A 73 9.08 14.00 6.29
N ALA A 74 8.72 12.80 5.81
CA ALA A 74 9.34 12.23 4.62
C ALA A 74 9.17 13.11 3.36
N LEU A 75 8.02 13.77 3.21
CA LEU A 75 7.80 14.75 2.15
C LEU A 75 8.63 16.01 2.34
N ARG A 76 8.74 16.51 3.57
CA ARG A 76 9.58 17.68 3.89
C ARG A 76 11.06 17.42 3.67
N ASP A 77 11.54 16.22 3.94
CA ASP A 77 12.93 15.84 3.66
C ASP A 77 13.23 15.86 2.15
N LEU A 78 12.27 15.41 1.32
CA LEU A 78 12.38 15.51 -0.14
C LEU A 78 12.36 16.96 -0.63
N GLU A 79 11.51 17.81 -0.04
CA GLU A 79 11.44 19.25 -0.36
C GLU A 79 12.74 19.97 0.03
N ALA A 80 13.29 19.68 1.22
CA ALA A 80 14.58 20.19 1.66
C ALA A 80 15.73 19.74 0.74
N GLY A 81 15.58 18.60 0.07
CA GLY A 81 16.47 18.12 -0.99
C GLY A 81 16.34 18.87 -2.34
N GLY A 82 15.51 19.91 -2.43
CA GLY A 82 15.36 20.77 -3.60
C GLY A 82 14.19 20.41 -4.52
N ARG A 83 13.33 19.46 -4.13
CA ARG A 83 12.12 19.13 -4.90
C ARG A 83 10.99 20.11 -4.58
N THR A 84 10.14 20.38 -5.56
CA THR A 84 8.84 21.02 -5.28
C THR A 84 7.97 20.06 -4.46
N TRP A 85 7.00 20.59 -3.72
CA TRP A 85 6.06 19.77 -2.95
C TRP A 85 5.34 18.72 -3.80
N GLU A 86 4.94 19.08 -5.02
CA GLU A 86 4.33 18.15 -5.98
C GLU A 86 5.28 17.04 -6.42
N ALA A 87 6.54 17.39 -6.71
CA ALA A 87 7.56 16.41 -7.06
C ALA A 87 7.89 15.49 -5.88
N ALA A 88 7.90 16.02 -4.64
CA ALA A 88 8.10 15.22 -3.43
C ALA A 88 6.96 14.21 -3.22
N ILE A 89 5.70 14.64 -3.40
CA ILE A 89 4.52 13.75 -3.33
C ILE A 89 4.63 12.64 -4.37
N ASN A 90 4.84 13.00 -5.64
CA ASN A 90 4.92 12.02 -6.72
C ASN A 90 6.08 11.05 -6.52
N GLU A 91 7.23 11.53 -6.04
CA GLU A 91 8.38 10.68 -5.76
C GLU A 91 8.13 9.72 -4.60
N LEU A 92 7.59 10.21 -3.48
CA LEU A 92 7.29 9.35 -2.34
C LEU A 92 6.21 8.33 -2.71
N ALA A 93 5.14 8.76 -3.38
CA ALA A 93 4.09 7.87 -3.88
C ALA A 93 4.66 6.80 -4.82
N GLY A 94 5.55 7.18 -5.75
CA GLY A 94 6.23 6.24 -6.64
C GLY A 94 7.04 5.18 -5.87
N ARG A 95 7.84 5.60 -4.89
CA ARG A 95 8.62 4.69 -4.03
C ARG A 95 7.72 3.72 -3.24
N VAL A 96 6.67 4.26 -2.63
CA VAL A 96 5.69 3.47 -1.84
C VAL A 96 4.95 2.48 -2.73
N HIS A 97 4.45 2.94 -3.87
CA HIS A 97 3.81 2.11 -4.90
C HIS A 97 4.74 0.95 -5.32
N SER A 98 5.97 1.27 -5.73
CA SER A 98 6.94 0.27 -6.20
C SER A 98 7.25 -0.78 -5.14
N TYR A 99 7.33 -0.40 -3.87
CA TYR A 99 7.56 -1.35 -2.79
C TYR A 99 6.36 -2.29 -2.59
N TYR A 100 5.14 -1.75 -2.45
CA TYR A 100 3.96 -2.52 -2.07
C TYR A 100 3.27 -3.29 -3.21
N THR A 101 3.78 -3.15 -4.43
CA THR A 101 3.37 -3.92 -5.61
C THR A 101 4.34 -5.07 -5.95
N THR A 102 5.47 -5.17 -5.24
CA THR A 102 6.36 -6.34 -5.32
C THR A 102 5.75 -7.57 -4.63
N PRO A 103 6.24 -8.79 -4.91
CA PRO A 103 5.81 -10.00 -4.18
C PRO A 103 5.89 -9.88 -2.66
N LEU A 104 6.99 -9.32 -2.14
CA LEU A 104 7.14 -9.08 -0.69
C LEU A 104 6.11 -8.06 -0.18
N GLY A 105 5.89 -6.97 -0.92
CA GLY A 105 4.88 -5.97 -0.60
C GLY A 105 3.46 -6.53 -0.55
N VAL A 106 3.15 -7.46 -1.47
CA VAL A 106 1.88 -8.18 -1.51
C VAL A 106 1.70 -9.05 -0.27
N LEU A 107 2.71 -9.84 0.14
CA LEU A 107 2.67 -10.64 1.37
C LEU A 107 2.55 -9.77 2.62
N MET A 108 3.28 -8.65 2.69
CA MET A 108 3.17 -7.72 3.81
C MET A 108 1.74 -7.18 3.94
N ARG A 109 1.11 -6.80 2.84
CA ARG A 109 -0.29 -6.34 2.85
C ARG A 109 -1.26 -7.46 3.23
N LYS A 110 -1.08 -8.68 2.72
CA LYS A 110 -1.88 -9.84 3.16
C LYS A 110 -1.75 -10.07 4.67
N ASN A 111 -0.54 -10.00 5.22
CA ASN A 111 -0.31 -10.15 6.67
C ASN A 111 -0.90 -9.00 7.49
N LEU A 112 -0.87 -7.78 6.97
CA LEU A 112 -1.42 -6.60 7.66
C LEU A 112 -2.95 -6.57 7.68
N PHE A 113 -3.60 -6.96 6.57
CA PHE A 113 -5.04 -6.80 6.40
C PHE A 113 -5.83 -8.12 6.47
N GLY A 114 -5.14 -9.27 6.48
CA GLY A 114 -5.74 -10.59 6.56
C GLY A 114 -6.69 -10.87 5.39
N GLU A 115 -7.91 -11.31 5.70
CA GLU A 115 -8.96 -11.56 4.70
C GLU A 115 -9.51 -10.28 4.06
N ASN A 116 -9.26 -9.12 4.65
CA ASN A 116 -9.69 -7.84 4.10
C ASN A 116 -8.65 -7.23 3.14
N ALA A 117 -7.56 -7.93 2.83
CA ALA A 117 -6.54 -7.43 1.91
C ALA A 117 -7.13 -7.23 0.51
N VAL A 118 -6.92 -6.03 -0.06
CA VAL A 118 -7.39 -5.66 -1.39
C VAL A 118 -6.21 -5.50 -2.33
N PHE A 119 -6.33 -6.15 -3.49
CA PHE A 119 -5.34 -6.08 -4.56
C PHE A 119 -6.02 -5.66 -5.86
N LEU A 120 -5.30 -4.87 -6.66
CA LEU A 120 -5.77 -4.39 -7.95
C LEU A 120 -5.89 -5.52 -8.98
N THR A 121 -5.14 -6.61 -8.84
CA THR A 121 -5.17 -7.73 -9.80
C THR A 121 -5.64 -9.02 -9.15
N THR A 122 -6.35 -9.85 -9.91
CA THR A 122 -6.67 -11.22 -9.50
C THR A 122 -5.41 -12.08 -9.39
N ASP A 123 -4.38 -11.81 -10.20
CA ASP A 123 -3.08 -12.49 -10.16
C ASP A 123 -2.43 -12.48 -8.77
N ALA A 124 -2.58 -11.37 -8.02
CA ALA A 124 -2.03 -11.26 -6.68
C ALA A 124 -2.68 -12.28 -5.72
N HIS A 125 -4.00 -12.48 -5.82
CA HIS A 125 -4.72 -13.46 -5.03
C HIS A 125 -4.30 -14.89 -5.40
N ASP A 126 -4.14 -15.18 -6.69
CA ASP A 126 -3.69 -16.49 -7.17
C ASP A 126 -2.26 -16.80 -6.75
N TRP A 127 -1.39 -15.79 -6.76
CA TRP A 127 -0.04 -15.93 -6.28
C TRP A 127 0.02 -16.18 -4.76
N ILE A 128 -0.74 -15.44 -3.95
CA ILE A 128 -0.83 -15.67 -2.50
C ILE A 128 -1.29 -17.11 -2.20
N ARG A 129 -2.39 -17.56 -2.84
CA ARG A 129 -2.92 -18.92 -2.65
C ARG A 129 -1.88 -20.00 -2.97
N ARG A 130 -1.07 -19.81 -4.01
CA ARG A 130 0.02 -20.73 -4.36
C ARG A 130 1.13 -20.75 -3.31
N GLN A 131 1.47 -19.60 -2.73
CA GLN A 131 2.48 -19.51 -1.66
C GLN A 131 1.99 -20.20 -0.38
N GLU A 132 0.73 -20.00 0.00
CA GLU A 132 0.11 -20.66 1.16
C GLU A 132 0.06 -22.17 0.99
N ALA A 133 -0.34 -22.67 -0.20
CA ALA A 133 -0.34 -24.10 -0.50
C ALA A 133 1.07 -24.71 -0.45
N SER A 134 2.08 -24.00 -0.96
CA SER A 134 3.47 -24.45 -0.95
C SER A 134 4.06 -24.48 0.47
N SER A 135 3.67 -23.53 1.31
CA SER A 135 4.11 -23.45 2.72
C SER A 135 3.40 -24.48 3.60
N GLY A 136 2.13 -24.79 3.31
CA GLY A 136 1.35 -25.83 3.98
C GLY A 136 1.82 -27.26 3.65
N MET A 137 2.37 -27.51 2.46
CA MET A 137 2.97 -28.81 2.12
C MET A 137 4.28 -29.10 2.86
N LEU A 138 5.00 -28.07 3.31
CA LEU A 138 6.22 -28.22 4.12
C LEU A 138 5.91 -28.42 5.61
N GLY A 139 4.70 -28.10 6.08
CA GLY A 139 4.28 -28.25 7.48
C GLY A 139 3.67 -29.61 7.84
N ASN A 140 3.45 -30.49 6.86
CA ASN A 140 2.86 -31.83 7.06
C ASN A 140 3.88 -32.98 6.88
N GLN A 141 5.18 -32.70 7.06
CA GLN A 141 6.26 -33.70 7.02
C GLN A 141 6.95 -33.94 8.37
N GLU A 142 6.32 -33.56 9.49
CA GLU A 142 6.80 -33.94 10.85
C GLU A 142 5.87 -34.96 11.52
#